data_AF-A0A351I1Z6-F1
#
_entry.id   AF-A0A351I1Z6-F1
#
_cell.length_a   1.000
_cell.length_b   1.000
_cell.length_c   1.000
_cell.angle_alpha   90.00
_cell.angle_beta   90.00
_cell.angle_gamma   90.00
#
_symmetry.space_group_name_H-M   'P 1'
#
loop_
_entity.id
_entity.type
_entity.pdbx_description
1 polymer ?
#
loop_
_entity_poly.entity_id
_entity_poly.type
_entity_poly.pdbx_seq_one_letter_code
_entity_poly.pdbx_strand_id
1 'polypeptide(L)'
;MRWRLTRWSFWPARSSAGMSAPRNSRSTRGRSSTGPPPWAPPRTSLAGAARPSRKPNSLRQTASPDTRKSHTSPMISFLRRHQKSIFAATLAVFFGGTFVGFGGYWFTDRDLQGAVARVGKVKISYQRLMTHVNLYADRLREKGTDLDDAKLTQLKREMLNNMMVEELLAIKADELGLVVTDEELSRDIRATPAFVRNGQFDQDTYFQAVRSHFRVTPQEYERDRRKSIKTARLKSLFHRVAKISPAELREIYAAVNKGSMKSFEKDKESFAARLQQQRALELINHCLRQMQSQVEIQNLLDRVEHGV
;
A
#
# COMPACT_ATOMS: atom_id res chain seq x y z
N MET A 1 2.14 -36.34 -9.93
CA MET A 1 3.38 -35.70 -9.43
C MET A 1 3.27 -35.52 -7.92
N ARG A 2 4.19 -36.10 -7.16
CA ARG A 2 4.14 -36.22 -5.69
C ARG A 2 5.07 -35.13 -5.10
N TRP A 3 4.50 -34.10 -4.49
CA TRP A 3 5.25 -32.97 -3.95
C TRP A 3 6.08 -33.40 -2.73
N ARG A 4 7.39 -33.15 -2.76
CA ARG A 4 8.27 -33.27 -1.59
C ARG A 4 8.01 -32.08 -0.67
N LEU A 5 7.59 -32.38 0.55
CA LEU A 5 7.38 -31.43 1.63
C LEU A 5 8.72 -30.78 2.03
N THR A 6 9.03 -29.61 1.48
CA THR A 6 10.07 -28.75 2.04
C THR A 6 9.51 -28.10 3.30
N ARG A 7 10.24 -28.28 4.39
CA ARG A 7 10.02 -27.75 5.75
C ARG A 7 9.54 -26.30 5.71
N TRP A 8 8.39 -26.03 6.33
CA TRP A 8 7.78 -24.71 6.39
C TRP A 8 8.57 -23.84 7.37
N SER A 9 9.38 -22.92 6.84
CA SER A 9 10.18 -21.96 7.63
C SER A 9 9.32 -20.80 8.10
N PHE A 10 8.49 -20.99 9.12
CA PHE A 10 7.79 -19.87 9.76
C PHE A 10 8.74 -19.20 10.76
N TRP A 11 9.37 -18.09 10.39
CA TRP A 11 10.21 -17.31 11.31
C TRP A 11 9.35 -16.52 12.31
N PRO A 12 9.70 -16.49 13.62
CA PRO A 12 9.02 -15.64 14.59
C PRO A 12 9.49 -14.19 14.43
N ALA A 13 8.54 -13.26 14.41
CA ALA A 13 8.80 -11.85 14.62
C ALA A 13 9.40 -11.64 16.02
N ARG A 14 10.70 -11.36 16.09
CA ARG A 14 11.38 -11.01 17.34
C ARG A 14 11.01 -9.57 17.70
N SER A 15 10.30 -9.42 18.81
CA SER A 15 10.01 -8.14 19.46
C SER A 15 11.30 -7.48 19.95
N SER A 16 11.67 -6.34 19.39
CA SER A 16 12.68 -5.45 19.96
C SER A 16 12.00 -4.52 20.98
N ALA A 17 11.93 -4.97 22.23
CA ALA A 17 11.75 -4.08 23.38
C ALA A 17 13.15 -3.68 23.87
N GLY A 18 13.43 -2.38 23.91
CA GLY A 18 14.73 -1.83 24.30
C GLY A 18 14.74 -0.32 24.18
N MET A 19 13.91 0.34 24.98
CA MET A 19 13.83 1.78 25.13
C MET A 19 14.95 2.24 26.07
N SER A 20 15.73 3.26 25.68
CA SER A 20 16.56 4.05 26.60
C SER A 20 16.56 5.50 26.13
N ALA A 21 16.00 6.37 26.96
CA ALA A 21 15.75 7.79 26.72
C ALA A 21 17.03 8.64 26.71
N PRO A 22 17.00 9.84 26.10
CA PRO A 22 18.18 10.69 25.91
C PRO A 22 18.53 11.51 27.15
N ARG A 23 19.84 11.71 27.37
CA ARG A 23 20.38 12.59 28.40
C ARG A 23 20.61 13.99 27.83
N ASN A 24 19.96 14.95 28.47
CA ASN A 24 20.07 16.40 28.30
C ASN A 24 21.50 16.92 28.49
N SER A 25 21.94 17.84 27.63
CA SER A 25 22.92 18.88 27.99
C SER A 25 22.56 20.22 27.34
N ARG A 26 22.33 21.22 28.21
CA ARG A 26 22.13 22.63 27.87
C ARG A 26 23.47 23.35 27.72
N SER A 27 23.44 24.34 26.82
CA SER A 27 24.17 25.63 26.80
C SER A 27 25.70 25.58 26.85
N THR A 28 26.39 26.25 25.94
CA THR A 28 26.74 27.67 26.15
C THR A 28 26.66 28.53 24.87
N ARG A 29 26.83 29.82 25.10
CA ARG A 29 26.33 31.01 24.41
C ARG A 29 27.48 31.70 23.65
N GLY A 30 27.18 32.40 22.55
CA GLY A 30 27.98 33.51 22.01
C GLY A 30 28.15 33.47 20.49
N ARG A 31 28.16 34.56 19.71
CA ARG A 31 27.81 35.99 19.86
C ARG A 31 28.10 36.59 18.45
N SER A 32 27.18 37.41 17.91
CA SER A 32 27.31 38.40 16.79
C SER A 32 27.89 37.91 15.44
N SER A 33 27.52 38.41 14.26
CA SER A 33 27.42 39.81 13.83
C SER A 33 26.87 39.91 12.39
N THR A 34 26.06 40.96 12.15
CA THR A 34 26.06 41.86 10.96
C THR A 34 25.95 41.33 9.51
N GLY A 35 24.92 41.83 8.82
CA GLY A 35 25.04 42.42 7.47
C GLY A 35 24.20 41.76 6.37
N PRO A 36 23.31 42.51 5.67
CA PRO A 36 22.63 42.03 4.46
C PRO A 36 23.32 42.52 3.18
N PRO A 37 23.19 41.80 2.05
CA PRO A 37 23.45 42.41 0.73
C PRO A 37 22.27 42.15 -0.25
N PRO A 38 22.30 42.64 -1.50
CA PRO A 38 21.58 43.87 -1.89
C PRO A 38 20.59 43.63 -3.05
N TRP A 39 19.77 44.65 -3.33
CA TRP A 39 18.86 44.74 -4.48
C TRP A 39 19.30 45.85 -5.46
N ALA A 40 18.79 45.80 -6.72
CA ALA A 40 18.82 46.76 -7.86
C ALA A 40 19.58 46.23 -9.11
N PRO A 41 19.23 46.59 -10.39
CA PRO A 41 18.78 47.91 -10.89
C PRO A 41 17.75 47.87 -12.08
N PRO A 42 17.53 48.93 -12.92
CA PRO A 42 17.47 50.38 -12.72
C PRO A 42 16.12 51.04 -13.17
N ARG A 43 16.02 52.35 -12.87
CA ARG A 43 14.95 53.30 -13.20
C ARG A 43 14.92 53.71 -14.67
N THR A 44 13.73 54.04 -15.18
CA THR A 44 13.56 54.91 -16.36
C THR A 44 12.80 56.18 -15.96
N SER A 45 13.33 57.30 -16.44
CA SER A 45 13.04 58.69 -16.12
C SER A 45 11.78 59.21 -16.80
N LEU A 46 11.05 60.09 -16.11
CA LEU A 46 9.98 60.96 -16.59
C LEU A 46 10.51 62.39 -16.74
N ALA A 47 10.32 62.99 -17.92
CA ALA A 47 10.19 64.42 -18.25
C ALA A 47 10.54 64.57 -19.74
N GLY A 48 9.82 65.23 -20.63
CA GLY A 48 8.82 66.29 -20.53
C GLY A 48 9.17 67.29 -21.64
N ALA A 49 8.26 67.60 -22.57
CA ALA A 49 8.39 68.80 -23.40
C ALA A 49 7.08 69.15 -24.13
N ALA A 50 6.88 70.45 -24.26
CA ALA A 50 5.64 71.15 -24.55
C ALA A 50 5.19 71.19 -26.02
N ARG A 51 3.89 71.52 -26.17
CA ARG A 51 3.15 72.15 -27.28
C ARG A 51 3.87 73.40 -27.87
N PRO A 52 3.54 73.95 -29.07
CA PRO A 52 2.15 74.32 -29.43
C PRO A 52 1.71 74.41 -30.93
N SER A 53 0.38 74.46 -31.07
CA SER A 53 -0.49 75.20 -32.03
C SER A 53 -0.08 75.47 -33.50
N ARG A 54 -0.94 75.03 -34.44
CA ARG A 54 -1.43 75.85 -35.57
C ARG A 54 -2.74 75.26 -36.18
N LYS A 55 -3.79 76.09 -36.22
CA LYS A 55 -4.95 76.05 -37.15
C LYS A 55 -4.72 77.17 -38.22
N PRO A 56 -5.59 77.43 -39.23
CA PRO A 56 -6.84 76.80 -39.68
C PRO A 56 -6.89 76.59 -41.23
N ASN A 57 -8.13 76.41 -41.74
CA ASN A 57 -8.65 76.48 -43.11
C ASN A 57 -8.64 75.17 -43.90
N SER A 58 -9.79 74.55 -44.24
CA SER A 58 -11.07 74.96 -44.82
C SER A 58 -11.13 74.39 -46.23
N LEU A 59 -12.06 73.47 -46.48
CA LEU A 59 -12.85 73.43 -47.70
C LEU A 59 -14.03 72.47 -47.52
N ARG A 60 -15.14 72.94 -48.07
CA ARG A 60 -16.54 72.48 -47.99
C ARG A 60 -16.80 71.09 -48.61
N GLN A 61 -17.83 70.45 -48.04
CA GLN A 61 -19.00 69.78 -48.68
C GLN A 61 -18.71 68.63 -49.67
N THR A 62 -19.35 67.46 -49.64
CA THR A 62 -20.79 67.16 -49.57
C THR A 62 -21.04 65.67 -49.21
N ALA A 63 -22.21 65.41 -48.60
CA ALA A 63 -23.10 64.25 -48.76
C ALA A 63 -22.61 62.79 -48.64
N SER A 64 -23.05 62.09 -47.58
CA SER A 64 -24.01 60.96 -47.62
C SER A 64 -23.97 60.14 -46.31
N PRO A 65 -25.11 59.82 -45.66
CA PRO A 65 -25.15 58.85 -44.58
C PRO A 65 -25.50 57.48 -45.15
N ASP A 66 -24.52 56.60 -45.33
CA ASP A 66 -24.80 55.17 -45.56
C ASP A 66 -24.89 54.46 -44.21
N THR A 67 -26.12 54.35 -43.70
CA THR A 67 -26.45 53.48 -42.57
C THR A 67 -26.42 52.03 -43.04
N ARG A 68 -25.22 51.45 -43.20
CA ARG A 68 -25.06 50.01 -43.37
C ARG A 68 -25.24 49.34 -42.02
N LYS A 69 -26.49 48.97 -41.73
CA LYS A 69 -26.88 48.10 -40.61
C LYS A 69 -25.99 46.85 -40.65
N SER A 70 -25.03 46.75 -39.73
CA SER A 70 -24.35 45.49 -39.48
C SER A 70 -25.35 44.56 -38.81
N HIS A 71 -25.98 43.71 -39.62
CA HIS A 71 -26.74 42.58 -39.13
C HIS A 71 -25.73 41.60 -38.50
N THR A 72 -25.36 41.86 -37.26
CA THR A 72 -24.74 40.83 -36.42
C THR A 72 -25.84 39.82 -36.17
N SER A 73 -25.79 38.73 -36.94
CA SER A 73 -26.70 37.60 -36.77
C SER A 73 -26.73 37.23 -35.27
N PRO A 74 -27.91 37.04 -34.65
CA PRO A 74 -28.06 36.70 -33.23
C PRO A 74 -27.43 35.36 -32.81
N MET A 75 -26.67 34.70 -33.70
CA MET A 75 -26.07 33.39 -33.46
C MET A 75 -24.80 33.38 -32.61
N ILE A 76 -24.07 34.51 -32.45
CA ILE A 76 -22.84 34.54 -31.62
C ILE A 76 -23.09 35.10 -30.21
N SER A 77 -24.17 35.84 -29.99
CA SER A 77 -24.52 36.37 -28.65
C SER A 77 -25.05 35.28 -27.70
N PHE A 78 -25.58 34.17 -28.25
CA PHE A 78 -25.99 33.00 -27.47
C PHE A 78 -24.78 32.22 -26.90
N LEU A 79 -23.68 32.14 -27.67
CA LEU A 79 -22.44 31.47 -27.24
C LEU A 79 -21.76 32.20 -26.07
N ARG A 80 -21.77 33.55 -26.05
CA ARG A 80 -21.13 34.32 -24.96
C ARG A 80 -21.92 34.26 -23.65
N ARG A 81 -23.23 34.04 -23.71
CA ARG A 81 -24.12 34.04 -22.54
C ARG A 81 -24.11 32.72 -21.76
N HIS A 82 -23.90 31.60 -22.45
CA HIS A 82 -23.83 30.26 -21.83
C HIS A 82 -22.43 29.63 -21.83
N GLN A 83 -21.38 30.38 -22.19
CA GLN A 83 -19.99 29.89 -22.27
C GLN A 83 -19.54 29.13 -21.02
N LYS A 84 -19.92 29.58 -19.81
CA LYS A 84 -19.59 28.89 -18.54
C LYS A 84 -20.35 27.57 -18.36
N SER A 85 -21.62 27.52 -18.78
CA SER A 85 -22.47 26.33 -18.65
C SER A 85 -22.10 25.26 -19.69
N ILE A 86 -21.81 25.67 -20.92
CA ILE A 86 -21.39 24.76 -22.00
C ILE A 86 -19.98 24.22 -21.70
N PHE A 87 -19.06 25.07 -21.24
CA PHE A 87 -17.73 24.62 -20.85
C PHE A 87 -17.77 23.66 -19.64
N ALA A 88 -18.61 23.94 -18.64
CA ALA A 88 -18.82 23.02 -17.52
C ALA A 88 -19.44 21.69 -17.96
N ALA A 89 -20.40 21.69 -18.88
CA ALA A 89 -21.01 20.48 -19.42
C ALA A 89 -20.01 19.63 -20.21
N THR A 90 -19.22 20.23 -21.10
CA THR A 90 -18.18 19.52 -21.86
C THR A 90 -17.10 18.96 -20.94
N LEU A 91 -16.70 19.70 -19.90
CA LEU A 91 -15.72 19.25 -18.92
C LEU A 91 -16.25 18.08 -18.07
N ALA A 92 -17.52 18.12 -17.68
CA ALA A 92 -18.18 17.03 -16.96
C ALA A 92 -18.30 15.76 -17.82
N VAL A 93 -18.61 15.88 -19.11
CA VAL A 93 -18.64 14.75 -20.05
C VAL A 93 -17.23 14.22 -20.31
N PHE A 94 -16.23 15.08 -20.41
CA PHE A 94 -14.84 14.67 -20.61
C PHE A 94 -14.28 13.93 -19.39
N PHE A 95 -14.43 14.47 -18.18
CA PHE A 95 -13.99 13.79 -16.96
C PHE A 95 -14.87 12.57 -16.63
N GLY A 96 -16.19 12.66 -16.82
CA GLY A 96 -17.10 11.53 -16.65
C GLY A 96 -16.79 10.39 -17.61
N GLY A 97 -16.57 10.70 -18.89
CA GLY A 97 -16.18 9.73 -19.91
C GLY A 97 -14.78 9.15 -19.70
N THR A 98 -13.83 9.97 -19.23
CA THR A 98 -12.46 9.49 -18.96
C THR A 98 -12.40 8.63 -17.70
N PHE A 99 -13.10 8.97 -16.62
CA PHE A 99 -13.14 8.14 -15.42
C PHE A 99 -13.90 6.84 -15.62
N VAL A 100 -15.01 6.85 -16.38
CA VAL A 100 -15.80 5.64 -16.64
C VAL A 100 -15.12 4.76 -17.70
N GLY A 101 -14.57 5.34 -18.77
CA GLY A 101 -13.95 4.59 -19.87
C GLY A 101 -12.50 4.15 -19.62
N PHE A 102 -11.69 4.96 -18.94
CA PHE A 102 -10.27 4.64 -18.68
C PHE A 102 -10.06 3.96 -17.31
N GLY A 103 -10.94 4.24 -16.33
CA GLY A 103 -10.92 3.58 -15.03
C GLY A 103 -11.31 2.10 -15.11
N GLY A 104 -12.35 1.75 -15.86
CA GLY A 104 -12.80 0.35 -15.97
C GLY A 104 -11.88 -0.57 -16.79
N TYR A 105 -11.22 -0.03 -17.81
CA TYR A 105 -10.40 -0.83 -18.73
C TYR A 105 -9.01 -1.19 -18.17
N TRP A 106 -8.49 -0.41 -17.22
CA TRP A 106 -7.17 -0.66 -16.62
C TRP A 106 -7.16 -1.72 -15.53
N PHE A 107 -8.30 -1.98 -14.87
CA PHE A 107 -8.35 -2.88 -13.70
C PHE A 107 -8.91 -4.27 -13.97
N THR A 108 -9.46 -4.56 -15.17
CA THR A 108 -10.30 -5.77 -15.33
C THR A 108 -9.83 -6.76 -16.39
N ASP A 109 -9.25 -6.34 -17.52
CA ASP A 109 -8.99 -7.27 -18.64
C ASP A 109 -7.56 -7.86 -18.70
N ARG A 110 -6.52 -7.16 -18.21
CA ARG A 110 -5.15 -7.72 -18.16
C ARG A 110 -4.93 -8.74 -17.04
N ASP A 111 -5.79 -8.75 -16.03
CA ASP A 111 -5.66 -9.63 -14.85
C ASP A 111 -6.14 -11.08 -15.14
N LEU A 112 -6.82 -11.29 -16.27
CA LEU A 112 -7.39 -12.58 -16.67
C LEU A 112 -6.38 -13.54 -17.33
N GLN A 113 -5.31 -13.04 -17.97
CA GLN A 113 -4.30 -13.86 -18.66
C GLN A 113 -3.00 -14.09 -17.85
N GLY A 114 -2.82 -13.45 -16.69
CA GLY A 114 -1.57 -13.46 -15.92
C GLY A 114 -1.65 -14.08 -14.51
N ALA A 115 -2.61 -14.97 -14.24
CA ALA A 115 -2.74 -15.59 -12.94
C ALA A 115 -1.61 -16.62 -12.68
N VAL A 116 -0.82 -16.41 -11.63
CA VAL A 116 0.28 -17.30 -11.21
C VAL A 116 -0.18 -18.40 -10.26
N ALA A 117 -1.29 -18.19 -9.57
CA ALA A 117 -1.93 -19.25 -8.80
C ALA A 117 -3.43 -19.04 -8.66
N ARG A 118 -4.13 -20.14 -8.39
CA ARG A 118 -5.55 -20.14 -8.05
C ARG A 118 -5.77 -20.94 -6.76
N VAL A 119 -6.51 -20.36 -5.83
CA VAL A 119 -6.91 -20.97 -4.57
C VAL A 119 -8.44 -20.93 -4.51
N GLY A 120 -9.08 -22.03 -4.94
CA GLY A 120 -10.53 -22.09 -5.10
C GLY A 120 -11.06 -21.03 -6.08
N LYS A 121 -11.82 -20.04 -5.57
CA LYS A 121 -12.36 -18.93 -6.38
C LYS A 121 -11.40 -17.73 -6.48
N VAL A 122 -10.39 -17.65 -5.62
CA VAL A 122 -9.45 -16.52 -5.57
C VAL A 122 -8.30 -16.78 -6.54
N LYS A 123 -7.98 -15.78 -7.36
CA LYS A 123 -6.83 -15.81 -8.27
C LYS A 123 -5.74 -14.88 -7.72
N ILE A 124 -4.49 -15.30 -7.84
CA ILE A 124 -3.31 -14.49 -7.53
C ILE A 124 -2.67 -14.11 -8.86
N SER A 125 -2.65 -12.82 -9.19
CA SER A 125 -2.03 -12.32 -10.41
C SER A 125 -0.52 -12.15 -10.27
N TYR A 126 0.19 -12.22 -11.40
CA TYR A 126 1.64 -12.02 -11.46
C TYR A 126 2.05 -10.65 -10.90
N GLN A 127 1.31 -9.59 -11.26
CA GLN A 127 1.57 -8.24 -10.77
C GLN A 127 1.49 -8.17 -9.25
N ARG A 128 0.46 -8.80 -8.65
CA ARG A 128 0.31 -8.85 -7.21
C ARG A 128 1.50 -9.58 -6.56
N LEU A 129 1.86 -10.75 -7.07
CA LEU A 129 3.03 -11.49 -6.57
C LEU A 129 4.29 -10.63 -6.61
N MET A 130 4.56 -9.95 -7.74
CA MET A 130 5.75 -9.15 -7.90
C MET A 130 5.79 -7.94 -6.97
N THR A 131 4.64 -7.30 -6.69
CA THR A 131 4.55 -6.24 -5.67
C THR A 131 4.97 -6.76 -4.30
N HIS A 132 4.49 -7.94 -3.89
CA HIS A 132 4.89 -8.54 -2.61
C HIS A 132 6.37 -8.93 -2.57
N VAL A 133 6.89 -9.48 -3.67
CA VAL A 133 8.31 -9.84 -3.80
C VAL A 133 9.19 -8.59 -3.69
N ASN A 134 8.86 -7.52 -4.40
CA ASN A 134 9.62 -6.26 -4.35
C ASN A 134 9.61 -5.66 -2.94
N LEU A 135 8.45 -5.56 -2.30
CA LEU A 135 8.33 -5.05 -0.93
C LEU A 135 9.17 -5.87 0.06
N TYR A 136 9.23 -7.19 -0.10
CA TYR A 136 10.04 -8.03 0.77
C TYR A 136 11.53 -7.93 0.44
N ALA A 137 11.89 -7.87 -0.84
CA ALA A 137 13.26 -7.69 -1.31
C ALA A 137 13.85 -6.37 -0.81
N ASP A 138 13.08 -5.28 -0.86
CA ASP A 138 13.51 -3.97 -0.37
C ASP A 138 13.81 -4.01 1.13
N ARG A 139 12.96 -4.67 1.94
CA ARG A 139 13.23 -4.90 3.37
C ARG A 139 14.47 -5.75 3.64
N LEU A 140 14.80 -6.70 2.76
CA LEU A 140 16.01 -7.49 2.88
C LEU A 140 17.26 -6.66 2.54
N ARG A 141 17.17 -5.82 1.52
CA ARG A 141 18.25 -4.88 1.13
C ARG A 141 18.51 -3.85 2.23
N GLU A 142 17.46 -3.32 2.86
CA GLU A 142 17.56 -2.43 4.03
C GLU A 142 18.32 -3.08 5.20
N LYS A 143 18.24 -4.40 5.33
CA LYS A 143 18.98 -5.20 6.33
C LYS A 143 20.38 -5.61 5.86
N GLY A 144 20.83 -5.14 4.70
CA GLY A 144 22.14 -5.46 4.13
C GLY A 144 22.22 -6.85 3.48
N THR A 145 21.08 -7.48 3.17
CA THR A 145 21.07 -8.77 2.47
C THR A 145 21.04 -8.56 0.97
N ASP A 146 22.07 -9.03 0.27
CA ASP A 146 22.10 -9.01 -1.19
C ASP A 146 21.39 -10.22 -1.80
N LEU A 147 20.62 -9.95 -2.86
CA LEU A 147 19.71 -10.88 -3.52
C LEU A 147 20.16 -11.13 -4.95
N ASP A 148 20.92 -12.21 -5.11
CA ASP A 148 21.24 -12.80 -6.42
C ASP A 148 19.98 -13.41 -7.09
N ASP A 149 20.04 -13.65 -8.39
CA ASP A 149 18.93 -14.13 -9.22
C ASP A 149 18.34 -15.46 -8.71
N ALA A 150 19.21 -16.37 -8.24
CA ALA A 150 18.77 -17.63 -7.64
C ALA A 150 17.96 -17.41 -6.35
N LYS A 151 18.38 -16.45 -5.51
CA LYS A 151 17.67 -16.09 -4.27
C LYS A 151 16.36 -15.38 -4.57
N LEU A 152 16.34 -14.51 -5.59
CA LEU A 152 15.10 -13.86 -6.04
C LEU A 152 14.08 -14.88 -6.53
N THR A 153 14.52 -15.88 -7.29
CA THR A 153 13.64 -16.96 -7.77
C THR A 153 13.08 -17.79 -6.62
N GLN A 154 13.92 -18.11 -5.62
CA GLN A 154 13.45 -18.78 -4.41
C GLN A 154 12.45 -17.90 -3.63
N LEU A 155 12.73 -16.61 -3.52
CA LEU A 155 11.86 -15.65 -2.84
C LEU A 155 10.50 -15.56 -3.53
N LYS A 156 10.43 -15.52 -4.86
CA LYS A 156 9.16 -15.54 -5.61
C LYS A 156 8.31 -16.76 -5.24
N ARG A 157 8.91 -17.96 -5.24
CA ARG A 157 8.19 -19.20 -4.85
C ARG A 157 7.72 -19.16 -3.41
N GLU A 158 8.55 -18.67 -2.50
CA GLU A 158 8.19 -18.53 -1.09
C GLU A 158 7.06 -17.52 -0.89
N MET A 159 7.10 -16.37 -1.55
CA MET A 159 6.04 -15.37 -1.48
C MET A 159 4.73 -15.91 -2.05
N LEU A 160 4.78 -16.61 -3.19
CA LEU A 160 3.58 -17.23 -3.76
C LEU A 160 2.98 -18.27 -2.80
N ASN A 161 3.81 -19.13 -2.21
CA ASN A 161 3.37 -20.09 -1.20
C ASN A 161 2.74 -19.40 0.00
N ASN A 162 3.35 -18.32 0.50
CA ASN A 162 2.81 -17.56 1.63
C ASN A 162 1.45 -16.94 1.30
N MET A 163 1.29 -16.38 0.10
CA MET A 163 0.02 -15.83 -0.37
C MET A 163 -1.05 -16.92 -0.48
N MET A 164 -0.72 -18.09 -1.03
CA MET A 164 -1.65 -19.23 -1.10
C MET A 164 -2.08 -19.70 0.30
N VAL A 165 -1.13 -19.81 1.23
CA VAL A 165 -1.41 -20.19 2.63
C VAL A 165 -2.29 -19.16 3.32
N GLU A 166 -2.03 -17.86 3.12
CA GLU A 166 -2.86 -16.80 3.68
C GLU A 166 -4.29 -16.87 3.16
N GLU A 167 -4.49 -17.12 1.85
CA GLU A 167 -5.82 -17.29 1.27
C GLU A 167 -6.54 -18.54 1.82
N LEU A 168 -5.84 -19.67 1.97
CA LEU A 168 -6.43 -20.86 2.60
C LEU A 168 -6.85 -20.60 4.05
N LEU A 169 -6.01 -19.93 4.84
CA LEU A 169 -6.37 -19.58 6.21
C LEU A 169 -7.52 -18.59 6.27
N ALA A 170 -7.63 -17.68 5.29
CA ALA A 170 -8.74 -16.74 5.21
C ALA A 170 -10.06 -17.47 4.91
N ILE A 171 -10.06 -18.40 3.95
CA ILE A 171 -11.20 -19.29 3.67
C ILE A 171 -11.59 -20.06 4.94
N LYS A 172 -10.62 -20.62 5.66
CA LYS A 172 -10.94 -21.37 6.88
C LYS A 172 -11.56 -20.50 7.95
N ALA A 173 -11.05 -19.29 8.10
CA ALA A 173 -11.59 -18.34 9.05
C ALA A 173 -13.02 -17.90 8.69
N ASP A 174 -13.33 -17.80 7.39
CA ASP A 174 -14.69 -17.56 6.91
C ASP A 174 -15.64 -18.72 7.23
N GLU A 175 -15.20 -19.96 7.02
CA GLU A 175 -15.97 -21.16 7.41
C GLU A 175 -16.27 -21.21 8.92
N LEU A 176 -15.35 -20.72 9.74
CA LEU A 176 -15.49 -20.64 11.19
C LEU A 176 -16.26 -19.40 11.66
N GLY A 177 -16.76 -18.57 10.74
CA GLY A 177 -17.53 -17.36 11.06
C GLY A 177 -16.71 -16.24 11.68
N LEU A 178 -15.39 -16.20 11.48
CA LEU A 178 -14.54 -15.13 11.98
C LEU A 178 -14.74 -13.85 11.17
N VAL A 179 -15.45 -12.88 11.75
CA VAL A 179 -15.70 -11.57 11.13
C VAL A 179 -14.79 -10.50 11.76
N VAL A 180 -14.28 -9.59 10.93
CA VAL A 180 -13.53 -8.41 11.36
C VAL A 180 -14.44 -7.20 11.16
N THR A 181 -14.63 -6.39 12.20
CA THR A 181 -15.49 -5.19 12.12
C THR A 181 -14.73 -4.01 11.52
N ASP A 182 -15.47 -2.98 11.10
CA ASP A 182 -14.87 -1.80 10.51
C ASP A 182 -14.07 -0.99 11.54
N GLU A 183 -14.48 -1.01 12.81
CA GLU A 183 -13.75 -0.37 13.91
C GLU A 183 -12.42 -1.06 14.17
N GLU A 184 -12.37 -2.39 14.07
CA GLU A 184 -11.15 -3.15 14.23
C GLU A 184 -10.18 -2.88 13.08
N LEU A 185 -10.68 -2.90 11.84
CA LEU A 185 -9.91 -2.54 10.66
C LEU A 185 -9.38 -1.10 10.78
N SER A 186 -10.22 -0.15 11.17
CA SER A 186 -9.84 1.26 11.39
C SER A 186 -8.75 1.39 12.46
N ARG A 187 -8.87 0.66 13.57
CA ARG A 187 -7.87 0.68 14.65
C ARG A 187 -6.52 0.15 14.16
N ASP A 188 -6.55 -0.94 13.43
CA ASP A 188 -5.35 -1.58 12.90
C ASP A 188 -4.66 -0.72 11.82
N ILE A 189 -5.41 -0.08 10.93
CA ILE A 189 -4.86 0.89 9.97
C ILE A 189 -4.26 2.09 10.71
N ARG A 190 -4.95 2.67 11.69
CA ARG A 190 -4.42 3.79 12.48
C ARG A 190 -3.17 3.44 13.28
N ALA A 191 -3.01 2.18 13.66
CA ALA A 191 -1.82 1.68 14.36
C ALA A 191 -0.61 1.44 13.43
N THR A 192 -0.78 1.54 12.11
CA THR A 192 0.28 1.27 11.14
C THR A 192 1.23 2.47 11.05
N PRO A 193 2.52 2.33 11.39
CA PRO A 193 3.45 3.47 11.47
C PRO A 193 3.63 4.23 10.15
N ALA A 194 3.48 3.54 9.01
CA ALA A 194 3.58 4.14 7.68
C ALA A 194 2.47 5.17 7.39
N PHE A 195 1.40 5.20 8.18
CA PHE A 195 0.27 6.13 8.01
C PHE A 195 0.22 7.20 9.09
N VAL A 196 1.28 7.30 9.90
CA VAL A 196 1.37 8.23 11.02
C VAL A 196 2.27 9.41 10.62
N ARG A 197 1.75 10.62 10.77
CA ARG A 197 2.49 11.88 10.61
C ARG A 197 2.36 12.68 11.91
N ASN A 198 3.49 13.16 12.44
CA ASN A 198 3.53 13.89 13.73
C ASN A 198 2.89 13.11 14.90
N GLY A 199 2.99 11.78 14.89
CA GLY A 199 2.46 10.92 15.96
C GLY A 199 0.95 10.66 15.90
N GLN A 200 0.25 11.15 14.88
CA GLN A 200 -1.17 10.87 14.65
C GLN A 200 -1.40 10.31 13.24
N PHE A 201 -2.49 9.57 13.06
CA PHE A 201 -2.89 9.08 11.75
C PHE A 201 -3.19 10.25 10.81
N ASP A 202 -2.67 10.20 9.59
CA ASP A 202 -2.87 11.21 8.56
C ASP A 202 -3.42 10.56 7.29
N GLN A 203 -4.59 11.01 6.86
CA GLN A 203 -5.33 10.40 5.76
C GLN A 203 -4.61 10.57 4.40
N ASP A 204 -3.98 11.72 4.17
CA ASP A 204 -3.22 11.97 2.95
C ASP A 204 -1.98 11.07 2.88
N THR A 205 -1.29 10.90 4.01
CA THR A 205 -0.16 9.97 4.15
C THR A 205 -0.60 8.53 3.89
N TYR A 206 -1.78 8.12 4.37
CA TYR A 206 -2.37 6.81 4.06
C TYR A 206 -2.58 6.62 2.55
N PHE A 207 -3.31 7.53 1.89
CA PHE A 207 -3.59 7.40 0.45
C PHE A 207 -2.33 7.44 -0.40
N GLN A 208 -1.38 8.33 -0.04
CA GLN A 208 -0.08 8.39 -0.68
C GLN A 208 0.65 7.06 -0.54
N ALA A 209 0.74 6.51 0.68
CA ALA A 209 1.47 5.29 0.93
C ALA A 209 0.84 4.05 0.26
N VAL A 210 -0.49 3.93 0.28
CA VAL A 210 -1.23 2.87 -0.40
C VAL A 210 -0.97 2.91 -1.91
N ARG A 211 -0.98 4.09 -2.50
CA ARG A 211 -0.74 4.27 -3.95
C ARG A 211 0.72 4.08 -4.34
N SER A 212 1.66 4.63 -3.57
CA SER A 212 3.09 4.67 -3.94
C SER A 212 3.82 3.38 -3.57
N HIS A 213 3.63 2.88 -2.34
CA HIS A 213 4.36 1.74 -1.82
C HIS A 213 3.65 0.43 -2.13
N PHE A 214 2.34 0.36 -1.84
CA PHE A 214 1.58 -0.88 -2.04
C PHE A 214 1.03 -1.04 -3.46
N ARG A 215 0.94 0.05 -4.24
CA ARG A 215 0.48 0.06 -5.64
C ARG A 215 -0.88 -0.64 -5.84
N VAL A 216 -1.77 -0.47 -4.87
CA VAL A 216 -3.14 -0.99 -4.89
C VAL A 216 -4.14 0.12 -4.61
N THR A 217 -5.42 -0.14 -4.81
CA THR A 217 -6.47 0.78 -4.39
C THR A 217 -6.69 0.72 -2.86
N PRO A 218 -7.20 1.79 -2.23
CA PRO A 218 -7.58 1.77 -0.82
C PRO A 218 -8.52 0.61 -0.45
N GLN A 219 -9.49 0.34 -1.31
CA GLN A 219 -10.47 -0.73 -1.13
C GLN A 219 -9.81 -2.11 -1.13
N GLU A 220 -8.87 -2.35 -2.05
CA GLU A 220 -8.10 -3.59 -2.09
C GLU A 220 -7.19 -3.73 -0.87
N TYR A 221 -6.52 -2.65 -0.48
CA TYR A 221 -5.70 -2.62 0.72
C TYR A 221 -6.50 -2.98 1.97
N GLU A 222 -7.66 -2.34 2.16
CA GLU A 222 -8.55 -2.61 3.29
C GLU A 222 -9.07 -4.05 3.30
N ARG A 223 -9.47 -4.57 2.13
CA ARG A 223 -9.89 -5.97 1.97
C ARG A 223 -8.76 -6.92 2.38
N ASP A 224 -7.56 -6.71 1.87
CA ASP A 224 -6.40 -7.55 2.16
C ASP A 224 -6.00 -7.44 3.63
N ARG A 225 -6.11 -6.24 4.21
CA ARG A 225 -5.87 -6.03 5.64
C ARG A 225 -6.88 -6.76 6.51
N ARG A 226 -8.16 -6.74 6.11
CA ARG A 226 -9.22 -7.52 6.77
C ARG A 226 -8.93 -9.01 6.75
N LYS A 227 -8.46 -9.55 5.62
CA LYS A 227 -8.00 -10.95 5.53
C LYS A 227 -6.84 -11.21 6.48
N SER A 228 -5.83 -10.34 6.51
CA SER A 228 -4.66 -10.48 7.37
C SER A 228 -5.02 -10.50 8.86
N ILE A 229 -5.91 -9.59 9.31
CA ILE A 229 -6.41 -9.56 10.69
C ILE A 229 -7.13 -10.88 11.03
N LYS A 230 -7.99 -11.34 10.12
CA LYS A 230 -8.75 -12.58 10.28
C LYS A 230 -7.85 -13.81 10.38
N THR A 231 -6.85 -13.93 9.51
CA THR A 231 -5.89 -15.05 9.57
C THR A 231 -5.01 -14.99 10.81
N ALA A 232 -4.61 -13.79 11.25
CA ALA A 232 -3.88 -13.59 12.50
C ALA A 232 -4.71 -14.04 13.72
N ARG A 233 -6.01 -13.71 13.75
CA ARG A 233 -6.93 -14.19 14.77
C ARG A 233 -7.03 -15.72 14.77
N LEU A 234 -7.20 -16.34 13.61
CA LEU A 234 -7.24 -17.79 13.50
C LEU A 234 -5.95 -18.45 14.02
N LYS A 235 -4.77 -17.92 13.65
CA LYS A 235 -3.48 -18.38 14.18
C LYS A 235 -3.40 -18.25 15.71
N SER A 236 -3.93 -17.15 16.26
CA SER A 236 -4.01 -16.95 17.72
C SER A 236 -4.89 -17.99 18.39
N LEU A 237 -6.01 -18.39 17.77
CA LEU A 237 -6.87 -19.45 18.29
C LEU A 237 -6.13 -20.80 18.34
N PHE A 238 -5.44 -21.19 17.27
CA PHE A 238 -4.62 -22.41 17.29
C PHE A 238 -3.57 -22.39 18.40
N HIS A 239 -2.94 -21.24 18.62
CA HIS A 239 -1.99 -21.08 19.72
C HIS A 239 -2.63 -21.23 21.10
N ARG A 240 -3.86 -20.72 21.29
CA ARG A 240 -4.61 -20.84 22.55
C ARG A 240 -5.11 -22.25 22.82
N VAL A 241 -5.45 -23.01 21.76
CA VAL A 241 -5.92 -24.40 21.85
C VAL A 241 -4.76 -25.36 22.10
N ALA A 242 -3.54 -25.04 21.63
CA ALA A 242 -2.33 -25.84 21.77
C ALA A 242 -1.74 -25.87 23.21
N LYS A 243 -2.59 -25.97 24.24
CA LYS A 243 -2.14 -26.04 25.65
C LYS A 243 -1.35 -27.32 25.91
N ILE A 244 -0.43 -27.22 26.86
CA ILE A 244 0.47 -28.31 27.26
C ILE A 244 0.31 -28.51 28.76
N SER A 245 0.09 -29.76 29.17
CA SER A 245 -0.04 -30.06 30.60
C SER A 245 1.33 -29.98 31.28
N PRO A 246 1.40 -29.65 32.59
CA PRO A 246 2.67 -29.63 33.31
C PRO A 246 3.40 -30.99 33.33
N ALA A 247 2.64 -32.09 33.33
CA ALA A 247 3.20 -33.44 33.29
C ALA A 247 3.89 -33.72 31.93
N GLU A 248 3.18 -33.44 30.84
CA GLU A 248 3.67 -33.59 29.48
C GLU A 248 4.87 -32.67 29.20
N LEU A 249 4.88 -31.45 29.73
CA LEU A 249 6.01 -30.54 29.63
C LEU A 249 7.27 -31.13 30.26
N ARG A 250 7.15 -31.74 31.45
CA ARG A 250 8.26 -32.40 32.15
C ARG A 250 8.77 -33.61 31.37
N GLU A 251 7.86 -34.42 30.86
CA GLU A 251 8.19 -35.61 30.07
C GLU A 251 8.96 -35.23 28.80
N ILE A 252 8.45 -34.28 28.03
CA ILE A 252 9.10 -33.82 26.79
C ILE A 252 10.43 -33.13 27.10
N TYR A 253 10.51 -32.34 28.18
CA TYR A 253 11.77 -31.73 28.60
C TYR A 253 12.83 -32.78 28.97
N ALA A 254 12.45 -33.81 29.73
CA ALA A 254 13.34 -34.91 30.08
C ALA A 254 13.78 -35.66 28.81
N ALA A 255 12.87 -35.95 27.87
CA ALA A 255 13.21 -36.61 26.62
C ALA A 255 14.23 -35.82 25.79
N VAL A 256 14.04 -34.50 25.65
CA VAL A 256 14.97 -33.62 24.90
C VAL A 256 16.33 -33.51 25.59
N ASN A 257 16.37 -33.52 26.93
CA ASN A 257 17.60 -33.36 27.71
C ASN A 257 18.20 -34.68 28.22
N LYS A 258 17.87 -35.82 27.60
CA LYS A 258 18.37 -37.16 27.98
C LYS A 258 18.18 -37.48 29.47
N GLY A 259 17.05 -37.07 30.05
CA GLY A 259 16.69 -37.26 31.45
C GLY A 259 17.20 -36.18 32.40
N SER A 260 18.00 -35.21 31.95
CA SER A 260 18.53 -34.14 32.81
C SER A 260 17.48 -33.08 33.14
N MET A 261 17.15 -32.90 34.43
CA MET A 261 16.19 -31.91 34.93
C MET A 261 16.83 -30.69 35.61
N LYS A 262 18.18 -30.58 35.60
CA LYS A 262 18.92 -29.56 36.37
C LYS A 262 18.51 -28.12 36.07
N SER A 263 18.22 -27.82 34.79
CA SER A 263 17.83 -26.47 34.35
C SER A 263 16.31 -26.29 34.17
N PHE A 264 15.50 -27.30 34.55
CA PHE A 264 14.08 -27.31 34.23
C PHE A 264 13.36 -26.06 34.76
N GLU A 265 13.50 -25.73 36.05
CA GLU A 265 12.79 -24.57 36.62
C GLU A 265 13.22 -23.24 36.01
N LYS A 266 14.48 -23.12 35.57
CA LYS A 266 14.99 -21.91 34.91
C LYS A 266 14.43 -21.78 33.48
N ASP A 267 14.39 -22.88 32.74
CA ASP A 267 14.05 -22.85 31.31
C ASP A 267 12.57 -23.13 31.03
N LYS A 268 11.80 -23.55 32.06
CA LYS A 268 10.41 -24.01 31.98
C LYS A 268 9.51 -23.13 31.14
N GLU A 269 9.49 -21.82 31.40
CA GLU A 269 8.62 -20.88 30.68
C GLU A 269 9.01 -20.76 29.21
N SER A 270 10.30 -20.60 28.93
CA SER A 270 10.82 -20.49 27.56
C SER A 270 10.63 -21.79 26.77
N PHE A 271 10.72 -22.95 27.43
CA PHE A 271 10.52 -24.25 26.83
C PHE A 271 9.04 -24.51 26.56
N ALA A 272 8.16 -24.20 27.53
CA ALA A 272 6.72 -24.28 27.37
C ALA A 272 6.24 -23.39 26.21
N ALA A 273 6.70 -22.15 26.14
CA ALA A 273 6.34 -21.23 25.05
C ALA A 273 6.77 -21.76 23.68
N ARG A 274 8.00 -22.27 23.55
CA ARG A 274 8.50 -22.87 22.31
C ARG A 274 7.70 -24.11 21.91
N LEU A 275 7.42 -24.99 22.85
CA LEU A 275 6.69 -26.23 22.59
C LEU A 275 5.23 -25.93 22.22
N GLN A 276 4.58 -24.97 22.90
CA GLN A 276 3.25 -24.50 22.56
C GLN A 276 3.22 -23.89 21.15
N GLN A 277 4.24 -23.11 20.79
CA GLN A 277 4.38 -22.56 19.44
C GLN A 277 4.54 -23.67 18.39
N GLN A 278 5.34 -24.70 18.68
CA GLN A 278 5.51 -25.85 17.79
C GLN A 278 4.19 -26.60 17.57
N ARG A 279 3.44 -26.90 18.64
CA ARG A 279 2.12 -27.54 18.55
C ARG A 279 1.12 -26.71 17.77
N ALA A 280 1.07 -25.40 18.03
CA ALA A 280 0.20 -24.50 17.30
C ALA A 280 0.50 -24.55 15.79
N LEU A 281 1.78 -24.58 15.42
CA LEU A 281 2.22 -24.70 14.03
C LEU A 281 1.84 -26.07 13.44
N GLU A 282 1.97 -27.16 14.19
CA GLU A 282 1.55 -28.49 13.75
C GLU A 282 0.04 -28.55 13.48
N LEU A 283 -0.78 -27.94 14.34
CA LEU A 283 -2.23 -27.84 14.14
C LEU A 283 -2.57 -27.03 12.88
N ILE A 284 -1.91 -25.89 12.68
CA ILE A 284 -2.06 -25.07 11.47
C ILE A 284 -1.69 -25.89 10.23
N ASN A 285 -0.53 -26.56 10.24
CA ASN A 285 -0.07 -27.37 9.12
C ASN A 285 -0.99 -28.55 8.85
N HIS A 286 -1.53 -29.17 9.89
CA HIS A 286 -2.53 -30.23 9.76
C HIS A 286 -3.81 -29.70 9.10
N CYS A 287 -4.34 -28.57 9.57
CA CYS A 287 -5.49 -27.90 8.98
C CYS A 287 -5.24 -27.56 7.50
N LEU A 288 -4.08 -27.01 7.17
CA LEU A 288 -3.74 -26.65 5.79
C LEU A 288 -3.67 -27.87 4.88
N ARG A 289 -3.09 -28.98 5.33
CA ARG A 289 -3.10 -30.24 4.57
C ARG A 289 -4.51 -30.76 4.33
N GLN A 290 -5.39 -30.66 5.32
CA GLN A 290 -6.79 -31.02 5.16
C GLN A 290 -7.50 -30.11 4.14
N MET A 291 -7.18 -28.82 4.11
CA MET A 291 -7.77 -27.91 3.12
C MET A 291 -7.24 -28.13 1.71
N GLN A 292 -5.98 -28.51 1.56
CA GLN A 292 -5.39 -28.80 0.24
C GLN A 292 -6.09 -29.96 -0.48
N SER A 293 -6.74 -30.89 0.24
CA SER A 293 -7.56 -31.93 -0.40
C SER A 293 -8.96 -31.45 -0.79
N GLN A 294 -9.45 -30.36 -0.19
CA GLN A 294 -10.79 -29.81 -0.39
C GLN A 294 -10.82 -28.61 -1.35
N VAL A 295 -9.74 -27.84 -1.40
CA VAL A 295 -9.61 -26.62 -2.20
C VAL A 295 -8.65 -26.90 -3.35
N GLU A 296 -9.10 -26.65 -4.57
CA GLU A 296 -8.27 -26.74 -5.75
C GLU A 296 -7.17 -25.66 -5.72
N ILE A 297 -5.91 -26.11 -5.74
CA ILE A 297 -4.73 -25.23 -5.82
C ILE A 297 -4.04 -25.48 -7.14
N GLN A 298 -4.03 -24.47 -8.00
CA GLN A 298 -3.29 -24.51 -9.25
C GLN A 298 -2.10 -23.56 -9.12
N ASN A 299 -0.88 -24.07 -9.23
CA ASN A 299 0.33 -23.26 -9.38
C ASN A 299 0.65 -23.14 -10.87
N LEU A 300 0.59 -21.91 -11.37
CA LEU A 300 0.81 -21.56 -12.76
C LEU A 300 2.05 -20.66 -12.93
N LEU A 301 2.84 -20.45 -11.87
CA LEU A 301 4.00 -19.56 -11.91
C LEU A 301 4.98 -19.96 -13.02
N ASP A 302 5.32 -21.25 -13.10
CA ASP A 302 6.26 -21.74 -14.10
C ASP A 302 5.71 -21.55 -15.53
N ARG A 303 4.40 -21.70 -15.74
CA ARG A 303 3.75 -21.47 -17.04
C ARG A 303 3.80 -20.01 -17.45
N VAL A 304 3.51 -19.10 -16.52
CA VAL A 304 3.53 -17.66 -16.76
C VAL A 304 4.96 -17.16 -17.00
N GLU A 305 5.96 -17.68 -16.29
CA GLU A 305 7.36 -17.26 -16.47
C GLU A 305 8.02 -17.86 -17.72
N HIS A 306 7.61 -19.06 -18.17
CA HIS A 306 8.21 -19.73 -19.33
C HIS A 306 7.35 -19.67 -20.61
N GLY A 307 6.16 -19.05 -20.56
CA GLY A 307 5.31 -18.81 -21.73
C GLY A 307 4.67 -20.06 -22.34
N VAL A 308 4.39 -21.10 -21.53
CA VAL A 308 3.82 -22.39 -21.95
C VAL A 308 2.39 -22.58 -21.45
#